data_AF-A0A117KNX9-F1
#
_entry.id   AF-A0A117KNX9-F1
#
_cell.length_a   1.000
_cell.length_b   1.000
_cell.length_c   1.000
_cell.angle_alpha   90.00
_cell.angle_beta   90.00
_cell.angle_gamma   90.00
#
_symmetry.space_group_name_H-M   'P 1'
#
loop_
_entity.id
_entity.type
_entity.pdbx_description
1 polymer ?
#
loop_
_entity_poly.entity_id
_entity_poly.type
_entity_poly.pdbx_seq_one_letter_code
_entity_poly.pdbx_strand_id
1 'polypeptide(L)' 'MSKNKIFKFEQKVNKRELASFLRDFADNLEKGNLLLKSEEEEVILELPEMVKLEIEVSQKEKEKGIRKTLELEVKWY' A
#
# COMPACT_ATOMS: atom_id res chain seq x y z
N MET A 1 -20.42 1.89 -11.00
CA MET A 1 -19.59 2.29 -9.84
C MET A 1 -18.18 2.54 -10.33
N SER A 2 -17.65 3.75 -10.18
CA SER A 2 -16.28 4.13 -10.58
C SER A 2 -15.38 4.17 -9.35
N LYS A 3 -14.18 3.56 -9.45
CA LYS A 3 -13.13 3.68 -8.43
C LYS A 3 -12.43 5.02 -8.63
N ASN A 4 -12.55 5.94 -7.68
CA ASN A 4 -11.77 7.17 -7.69
C ASN A 4 -10.43 6.94 -6.98
N LYS A 5 -9.32 7.27 -7.63
CA LYS A 5 -7.98 7.14 -7.04
C LYS A 5 -7.61 8.49 -6.43
N ILE A 6 -7.44 8.51 -5.11
CA ILE A 6 -7.13 9.73 -4.35
C ILE A 6 -5.64 9.90 -4.06
N PHE A 7 -4.83 8.85 -4.25
CA PHE A 7 -3.39 8.86 -4.02
C PHE A 7 -2.71 7.74 -4.84
N LYS A 8 -1.47 7.96 -5.28
CA LYS A 8 -0.60 6.94 -5.86
C LYS A 8 0.85 7.17 -5.43
N PHE A 9 1.50 6.11 -4.98
CA PHE A 9 2.95 6.06 -4.80
C PHE A 9 3.52 4.86 -5.53
N GLU A 10 4.60 5.04 -6.30
CA GLU A 10 5.28 3.96 -7.03
C GLU A 10 6.78 4.24 -7.07
N GLN A 11 7.57 3.37 -6.44
CA GLN A 11 9.03 3.48 -6.41
C GLN A 11 9.67 2.09 -6.54
N LYS A 12 10.83 2.02 -7.20
CA LYS A 12 11.68 0.83 -7.16
C LYS A 12 12.55 0.90 -5.91
N VAL A 13 12.34 -0.04 -5.00
CA VAL A 13 13.06 -0.13 -3.73
C VAL A 13 13.66 -1.53 -3.55
N ASN A 14 14.71 -1.64 -2.76
CA ASN A 14 15.26 -2.91 -2.33
C ASN A 14 14.47 -3.50 -1.14
N LYS A 15 14.80 -4.75 -0.74
CA LYS A 15 14.08 -5.45 0.33
C LYS A 15 14.17 -4.73 1.69
N ARG A 16 15.30 -4.10 2.00
CA ARG A 16 15.52 -3.39 3.28
C ARG A 16 14.67 -2.11 3.33
N GLU A 17 14.65 -1.36 2.24
CA GLU A 17 13.81 -0.17 2.07
C GLU A 17 12.33 -0.53 2.17
N LEU A 18 11.87 -1.58 1.47
CA LEU A 18 10.49 -2.06 1.58
C LEU A 18 10.13 -2.44 3.02
N ALA A 19 10.99 -3.18 3.70
CA ALA A 19 10.74 -3.57 5.09
C ALA A 19 10.72 -2.36 6.05
N SER A 20 11.53 -1.33 5.79
CA SER A 20 11.49 -0.09 6.56
C SER A 20 10.18 0.64 6.33
N PHE A 21 9.80 0.83 5.07
CA PHE A 21 8.54 1.48 4.69
C PHE A 21 7.33 0.80 5.34
N LEU A 22 7.27 -0.53 5.34
CA LEU A 22 6.17 -1.28 5.96
C LEU A 22 6.12 -1.14 7.49
N ARG A 23 7.27 -0.99 8.16
CA ARG A 23 7.31 -0.70 9.60
C ARG A 23 6.81 0.72 9.89
N ASP A 24 7.32 1.71 9.16
CA ASP A 24 6.87 3.09 9.33
C ASP A 24 5.38 3.23 9.03
N PHE A 25 4.88 2.48 8.05
CA PHE A 25 3.45 2.39 7.74
C PHE A 25 2.65 1.80 8.90
N ALA A 26 3.11 0.70 9.50
CA ALA A 26 2.47 0.09 10.67
C ALA A 26 2.45 1.05 11.88
N ASP A 27 3.58 1.71 12.18
CA ASP A 27 3.70 2.66 13.29
C ASP A 27 2.75 3.87 13.12
N ASN A 28 2.48 4.28 11.88
CA ASN A 28 1.52 5.35 11.60
C ASN A 28 0.07 4.87 11.63
N LEU A 29 -0.20 3.65 11.21
CA LEU A 29 -1.53 3.04 11.35
C LEU A 29 -1.97 2.94 12.81
N GLU A 30 -1.07 2.55 13.73
CA GLU A 30 -1.38 2.44 15.17
C GLU A 30 -1.75 3.79 15.79
N LYS A 31 -1.30 4.90 15.23
CA LYS A 31 -1.65 6.26 15.68
C LYS A 31 -3.02 6.72 15.19
N GLY A 32 -3.71 5.94 14.35
CA GLY A 32 -5.02 6.26 13.77
C GLY A 32 -5.00 7.26 12.62
N ASN A 33 -3.85 7.88 12.34
CA ASN A 33 -3.66 8.86 11.27
C ASN A 33 -2.53 8.42 10.36
N LEU A 34 -2.89 7.88 9.20
CA LEU A 34 -1.92 7.44 8.21
C LEU A 34 -1.60 8.59 7.25
N LEU A 35 -0.37 9.10 7.35
CA LEU A 35 0.13 10.13 6.45
C LEU A 35 0.80 9.50 5.24
N LEU A 36 0.24 9.73 4.05
CA LEU A 36 0.79 9.31 2.77
C LEU A 36 1.38 10.51 2.03
N LYS A 37 2.63 10.38 1.59
CA LYS A 37 3.38 11.44 0.90
C LYS A 37 3.94 10.92 -0.41
N SER A 38 3.77 11.72 -1.46
CA SER A 38 4.48 11.61 -2.74
C SER A 38 5.21 12.93 -3.01
N GLU A 39 5.88 13.05 -4.16
CA GLU A 39 6.54 14.30 -4.55
C GLU A 39 5.54 15.45 -4.83
N GLU A 40 4.30 15.10 -5.18
CA GLU A 40 3.29 16.05 -5.65
C GLU A 40 2.08 16.16 -4.71
N GLU A 41 1.89 15.18 -3.82
CA GLU A 41 0.67 15.06 -3.01
C GLU A 41 0.95 14.60 -1.57
N GLU A 42 0.18 15.14 -0.63
CA GLU A 42 0.12 14.71 0.77
C GLU A 42 -1.34 14.42 1.12
N VAL A 43 -1.61 13.22 1.63
CA VAL A 43 -2.96 12.80 2.05
C VAL A 43 -2.89 12.24 3.46
N ILE A 44 -3.78 12.69 4.32
CA ILE A 44 -4.01 12.12 5.65
C ILE A 44 -5.24 11.22 5.56
N LEU A 45 -5.09 9.96 5.96
CA LEU A 45 -6.18 9.00 6.07
C LEU A 45 -6.47 8.71 7.54
N GLU A 46 -7.71 8.92 7.95
CA GLU A 46 -8.23 8.46 9.24
C GLU A 46 -8.84 7.07 9.01
N LEU A 47 -8.28 6.06 9.68
CA LEU A 47 -8.79 4.69 9.59
C LEU A 47 -9.67 4.38 10.81
N PRO A 48 -10.79 3.66 10.63
CA PRO A 48 -11.58 3.20 11.75
C PRO A 48 -10.84 2.11 12.54
N GLU A 49 -11.30 1.86 13.77
CA GLU A 49 -10.71 0.86 14.68
C GLU A 49 -10.71 -0.56 14.08
N MET A 50 -11.70 -0.88 13.24
CA MET A 50 -11.80 -2.18 12.56
C MET A 50 -11.73 -2.01 11.05
N VAL A 51 -10.84 -2.77 10.43
CA VAL A 51 -10.63 -2.80 8.98
C VAL A 51 -10.63 -4.25 8.48
N LYS A 52 -10.92 -4.44 7.19
CA LYS A 52 -10.74 -5.74 6.54
C LYS A 52 -9.38 -5.77 5.84
N LEU A 53 -8.53 -6.74 6.17
CA LEU A 53 -7.28 -7.03 5.48
C LEU A 53 -7.44 -8.21 4.52
N GLU A 54 -6.96 -8.05 3.30
CA GLU A 54 -6.89 -9.08 2.27
C GLU A 54 -5.46 -9.14 1.73
N ILE A 55 -4.91 -10.36 1.59
CA ILE A 55 -3.55 -10.60 1.08
C ILE A 55 -3.65 -11.60 -0.07
N GLU A 56 -3.13 -11.22 -1.23
CA GLU A 56 -3.13 -12.05 -2.43
C GLU A 56 -1.72 -12.14 -3.04
N VAL A 57 -1.34 -13.32 -3.53
CA VAL A 57 -0.15 -13.50 -4.36
C VAL A 57 -0.56 -14.05 -5.72
N SER A 58 -0.27 -13.29 -6.77
CA SER A 58 -0.54 -13.68 -8.15
C SER A 58 0.75 -13.84 -8.96
N GLN A 59 0.69 -14.67 -10.00
CA GLN A 59 1.78 -14.86 -10.95
C GLN A 59 1.26 -14.69 -12.37
N LYS A 60 2.04 -14.03 -13.22
CA LYS A 60 1.69 -13.81 -14.63
C LYS A 60 2.93 -13.98 -15.50
N GLU A 61 2.82 -14.84 -16.52
CA GLU A 61 3.83 -14.94 -17.56
C GLU A 61 3.93 -13.63 -18.35
N LYS A 62 5.17 -13.19 -18.59
CA LYS A 62 5.53 -12.01 -19.37
C LYS A 62 6.70 -12.38 -20.28
N GLU A 63 6.95 -11.56 -21.30
CA GLU A 63 8.09 -11.73 -22.22
C GLU A 63 9.44 -11.87 -21.49
N LYS A 64 9.57 -11.23 -20.32
CA LYS A 64 10.79 -11.24 -19.48
C LYS A 64 10.78 -12.30 -18.37
N GLY A 65 9.86 -13.27 -18.43
CA GLY A 65 9.68 -14.32 -17.43
C GLY A 65 8.44 -14.15 -16.56
N ILE A 66 8.39 -14.88 -15.45
CA ILE A 66 7.22 -14.88 -14.54
C ILE A 66 7.29 -13.64 -13.64
N ARG A 67 6.32 -12.74 -13.77
CA ARG A 67 6.12 -11.66 -12.80
C ARG A 67 5.30 -12.19 -11.63
N LYS A 68 5.80 -11.99 -10.41
CA LYS A 68 5.04 -12.20 -9.18
C LYS A 68 4.57 -10.86 -8.63
N THR A 69 3.35 -10.83 -8.11
CA THR A 69 2.80 -9.67 -7.41
C THR A 69 2.28 -10.15 -6.05
N LEU A 70 2.67 -9.44 -4.99
CA LEU A 70 2.07 -9.55 -3.66
C LEU A 70 1.25 -8.29 -3.44
N GLU A 71 -0.04 -8.44 -3.19
CA GLU A 71 -0.96 -7.35 -2.90
C GLU A 71 -1.43 -7.45 -1.45
N LEU A 72 -1.43 -6.31 -0.77
CA LEU A 72 -2.02 -6.14 0.55
C LEU A 72 -3.08 -5.06 0.41
N GLU A 73 -4.35 -5.45 0.56
CA GLU A 73 -5.48 -4.54 0.49
C GLU A 73 -6.11 -4.36 1.87
N VAL A 74 -6.22 -3.10 2.30
CA VAL A 74 -6.96 -2.71 3.50
C VAL A 74 -8.23 -1.99 3.05
N LYS A 75 -9.40 -2.45 3.53
CA LYS A 75 -10.71 -1.92 3.14
C LYS A 75 -11.49 -1.49 4.38
N TRP A 76 -12.11 -0.32 4.31
CA TRP A 76 -12.96 0.25 5.36
C TRP A 76 -14.09 1.11 4.74
N TYR A 77 -15.05 1.52 5.56
CA TYR A 77 -16.22 2.33 5.19
C TYR A 77 -16.23 3.65 5.94
#